data_AF-A0A427L2S9-F1
#
_entry.id   AF-A0A427L2S9-F1
#
_cell.length_a   1.000
_cell.length_b   1.000
_cell.length_c   1.000
_cell.angle_alpha   90.00
_cell.angle_beta   90.00
_cell.angle_gamma   90.00
#
_symmetry.space_group_name_H-M   'P 1'
#
loop_
_entity.id
_entity.type
_entity.pdbx_description
1 polymer ?
#
loop_
_entity_poly.entity_id
_entity_poly.type
_entity_poly.pdbx_seq_one_letter_code
_entity_poly.pdbx_strand_id
1 'polypeptide(L)'
;MVETRKTSGLWSWLQFVLAAAFVGWCSYKGGSEVWRALETGLLRHGKGPDVALSDRPLVFWALNGFYGGAVLAGVGFAVFCLALAFQDVRKRGVGR
;
A
#
# COMPACT_ATOMS: atom_id res chain seq x y z
N MET A 1 24.65 -25.27 16.66
CA MET A 1 23.57 -24.24 16.75
C MET A 1 23.96 -22.92 16.05
N VAL A 2 24.49 -22.97 14.82
CA VAL A 2 24.93 -21.75 14.08
C VAL A 2 24.10 -21.50 12.81
N GLU A 3 23.41 -22.53 12.32
CA GLU A 3 22.66 -22.50 11.05
C GLU A 3 21.33 -21.75 11.12
N THR A 4 20.75 -21.61 12.31
CA THR A 4 19.45 -20.96 12.54
C THR A 4 19.50 -19.42 12.45
N ARG A 5 20.69 -18.81 12.63
CA ARG A 5 20.83 -17.34 12.67
C ARG A 5 20.91 -16.69 11.29
N LYS A 6 21.41 -17.41 10.28
CA LYS A 6 21.55 -16.91 8.90
C LYS A 6 20.22 -17.04 8.13
N THR A 7 19.49 -18.11 8.39
CA THR A 7 18.15 -18.38 7.86
C THR A 7 17.11 -17.42 8.41
N SER A 8 17.13 -17.09 9.70
CA SER A 8 16.20 -16.13 10.30
C SER A 8 16.28 -14.74 9.66
N GLY A 9 17.50 -14.31 9.34
CA GLY A 9 17.71 -13.04 8.68
C GLY A 9 17.22 -13.03 7.22
N LEU A 10 17.51 -14.08 6.45
CA LEU A 10 17.05 -14.16 5.05
C LEU A 10 15.52 -14.25 4.97
N TRP A 11 14.92 -14.99 5.90
CA TRP A 11 13.48 -15.15 6.03
C TRP A 11 12.78 -13.85 6.41
N SER A 12 13.35 -13.08 7.35
CA SER A 12 12.82 -11.78 7.75
C SER A 12 12.88 -10.76 6.61
N TRP A 13 13.98 -10.73 5.85
CA TRP A 13 14.09 -9.89 4.65
C TRP A 13 13.03 -10.24 3.59
N LEU A 14 12.85 -11.55 3.33
CA LEU A 14 11.85 -12.04 2.38
C LEU A 14 10.43 -11.61 2.80
N GLN A 15 10.11 -11.69 4.10
CA GLN A 15 8.84 -11.25 4.65
C GLN A 15 8.59 -9.75 4.42
N PHE A 16 9.59 -8.89 4.63
CA PHE A 16 9.43 -7.45 4.38
C PHE A 16 9.24 -7.12 2.91
N VAL A 17 9.92 -7.82 2.00
CA VAL A 17 9.75 -7.64 0.55
C VAL A 17 8.36 -8.12 0.10
N LEU A 18 7.91 -9.28 0.59
CA LEU A 18 6.56 -9.79 0.32
C LEU A 18 5.48 -8.86 0.87
N ALA A 19 5.66 -8.34 2.10
CA ALA A 19 4.74 -7.38 2.69
C ALA A 19 4.69 -6.08 1.88
N ALA A 20 5.85 -5.54 1.48
CA ALA A 20 5.91 -4.35 0.64
C ALA A 20 5.26 -4.56 -0.74
N ALA A 21 5.49 -5.71 -1.38
CA ALA A 21 4.88 -6.05 -2.66
C ALA A 21 3.36 -6.21 -2.53
N PHE A 22 2.87 -6.87 -1.47
CA PHE A 22 1.45 -7.06 -1.23
C PHE A 22 0.74 -5.74 -0.92
N VAL A 23 1.29 -4.94 0.00
CA VAL A 23 0.74 -3.63 0.35
C VAL A 23 0.80 -2.67 -0.85
N GLY A 24 1.88 -2.70 -1.62
CA GLY A 24 2.00 -1.95 -2.87
C GLY A 24 0.94 -2.34 -3.89
N TRP A 25 0.68 -3.65 -4.06
CA TRP A 25 -0.38 -4.15 -4.93
C TRP A 25 -1.79 -3.74 -4.48
N CYS A 26 -2.08 -3.86 -3.19
CA CYS A 26 -3.34 -3.38 -2.61
C CYS A 26 -3.52 -1.87 -2.80
N SER A 27 -2.45 -1.10 -2.61
CA SER A 27 -2.46 0.35 -2.80
C SER A 27 -2.66 0.73 -4.27
N TYR A 28 -2.03 -0.01 -5.20
CA TYR A 28 -2.23 0.19 -6.64
C TYR A 28 -3.67 -0.10 -7.07
N LYS A 29 -4.25 -1.21 -6.62
CA LYS A 29 -5.66 -1.55 -6.86
C LYS A 29 -6.58 -0.46 -6.31
N GLY A 30 -6.40 -0.04 -5.05
CA GLY A 30 -7.18 1.03 -4.45
C GLY A 30 -7.06 2.36 -5.21
N GLY A 31 -5.84 2.76 -5.58
CA GLY A 31 -5.59 3.96 -6.38
C GLY A 31 -6.24 3.90 -7.76
N SER A 32 -6.22 2.73 -8.41
CA SER A 32 -6.86 2.55 -9.73
C SER A 32 -8.39 2.67 -9.66
N GLU A 33 -9.01 2.25 -8.57
CA GLU A 33 -10.45 2.43 -8.35
C GLU A 33 -10.79 3.89 -8.04
N VAL A 34 -9.97 4.57 -7.22
CA VAL A 34 -10.10 6.01 -6.96
C VAL A 34 -9.95 6.82 -8.25
N TRP A 35 -8.99 6.46 -9.10
CA TRP A 35 -8.78 7.10 -10.39
C TRP A 35 -9.96 6.88 -11.33
N ARG A 36 -10.49 5.65 -11.43
CA ARG A 36 -11.71 5.38 -12.21
C ARG A 36 -12.92 6.15 -11.69
N ALA A 37 -13.05 6.31 -10.36
CA ALA A 37 -14.13 7.09 -9.77
C ALA A 37 -14.01 8.58 -10.10
N LEU A 38 -12.79 9.12 -10.13
CA LEU A 38 -12.49 10.48 -10.60
C LEU A 38 -12.79 10.67 -12.08
N GLU A 39 -12.36 9.75 -12.94
CA GLU A 39 -12.53 9.82 -14.39
C GLU A 39 -14.00 9.71 -14.82
N THR A 40 -14.79 8.91 -14.09
CA THR A 40 -16.22 8.73 -14.39
C THR A 40 -17.13 9.71 -13.66
N GLY A 41 -16.62 10.47 -12.69
CA GLY A 41 -17.42 11.35 -11.83
C GLY A 41 -18.47 10.61 -10.99
N LEU A 42 -18.33 9.29 -10.88
CA LEU A 42 -19.29 8.37 -10.26
C LEU A 42 -18.55 7.43 -9.32
N LEU A 43 -18.84 7.55 -8.03
CA LEU A 43 -18.43 6.56 -7.04
C LEU A 43 -19.43 5.40 -7.11
N ARG A 44 -19.14 4.44 -7.99
CA ARG A 44 -19.87 3.17 -8.05
C ARG A 44 -19.46 2.32 -6.85
N HIS A 45 -20.36 2.19 -5.88
CA HIS A 45 -20.16 1.29 -4.75
C HIS A 45 -21.00 0.04 -4.96
N GLY A 46 -20.36 -1.13 -5.09
CA GLY A 46 -21.07 -2.40 -5.24
C GLY A 46 -21.93 -2.83 -4.04
N LYS A 47 -21.98 -2.04 -2.96
CA LYS A 47 -22.73 -2.29 -1.72
C LYS A 47 -23.51 -1.08 -1.16
N GLY A 48 -23.60 0.04 -1.88
CA GLY A 48 -24.30 1.25 -1.41
C GLY A 48 -24.85 2.11 -2.55
N PRO A 49 -25.72 3.11 -2.28
CA PRO A 49 -26.28 3.98 -3.30
C PRO A 49 -25.17 4.70 -4.06
N ASP A 50 -25.21 4.62 -5.39
CA ASP A 50 -24.23 5.26 -6.27
C ASP A 50 -24.18 6.76 -5.96
N VAL A 51 -23.00 7.27 -5.63
CA VAL A 51 -22.81 8.69 -5.32
C VAL A 51 -22.29 9.37 -6.58
N ALA A 52 -23.18 10.04 -7.29
CA ALA A 52 -22.82 10.91 -8.40
C ALA A 52 -22.26 12.24 -7.88
N LEU A 53 -21.21 12.74 -8.54
CA LEU A 53 -20.66 14.08 -8.28
C LEU A 53 -21.74 15.17 -8.39
N SER A 54 -22.74 14.97 -9.27
CA SER A 54 -23.86 15.87 -9.49
C SER A 54 -24.86 15.95 -8.34
N ASP A 55 -25.02 14.87 -7.56
CA ASP A 55 -25.99 14.81 -6.46
C ASP A 55 -25.39 15.27 -5.13
N ARG A 56 -24.17 14.80 -4.80
CA ARG A 56 -23.53 15.07 -3.50
C ARG A 56 -22.03 15.34 -3.64
N PRO A 57 -21.64 16.53 -4.12
CA PRO A 57 -20.24 16.86 -4.43
C PRO A 57 -19.33 16.84 -3.19
N LEU A 58 -19.81 17.31 -2.04
CA LEU A 58 -19.04 17.30 -0.78
C LEU A 58 -18.74 15.87 -0.31
N VAL A 59 -19.73 14.98 -0.42
CA VAL A 59 -19.60 13.57 -0.02
C VAL A 59 -18.66 12.83 -0.96
N PHE A 60 -18.76 13.09 -2.27
CA PHE A 60 -17.85 12.55 -3.27
C PHE A 60 -16.39 12.92 -2.97
N TRP A 61 -16.10 14.20 -2.74
CA TRP A 61 -14.75 14.66 -2.43
C TRP A 61 -14.23 14.16 -1.08
N ALA A 62 -15.08 14.09 -0.05
CA ALA A 62 -14.71 13.55 1.25
C ALA A 62 -14.33 12.07 1.18
N LEU A 63 -15.13 11.25 0.48
CA LEU A 63 -14.80 9.84 0.27
C LEU A 63 -13.54 9.69 -0.58
N ASN A 64 -13.43 10.43 -1.69
CA ASN A 64 -12.28 10.34 -2.57
C ASN A 64 -10.98 10.73 -1.84
N GLY A 65 -11.01 11.81 -1.06
CA GLY A 65 -9.90 12.23 -0.22
C GLY A 65 -9.55 11.20 0.86
N PHE A 66 -10.55 10.59 1.51
CA PHE A 66 -10.32 9.53 2.50
C PHE A 66 -9.68 8.29 1.87
N TYR A 67 -10.21 7.81 0.74
CA TYR A 67 -9.65 6.67 0.02
C TYR A 67 -8.25 6.97 -0.54
N GLY A 68 -8.06 8.14 -1.14
CA GLY A 68 -6.75 8.60 -1.61
C GLY A 68 -5.73 8.69 -0.47
N GLY A 69 -6.14 9.22 0.69
CA GLY A 69 -5.32 9.28 1.90
C GLY A 69 -4.95 7.88 2.43
N ALA A 70 -5.90 6.95 2.44
CA ALA A 70 -5.65 5.56 2.84
C ALA A 70 -4.65 4.86 1.88
N VAL A 71 -4.78 5.09 0.57
CA VAL A 71 -3.82 4.59 -0.43
C VAL A 71 -2.44 5.18 -0.20
N LEU A 72 -2.31 6.48 0.04
CA LEU A 72 -1.03 7.13 0.35
C LEU A 72 -0.39 6.58 1.63
N ALA A 73 -1.19 6.34 2.68
CA ALA A 73 -0.70 5.71 3.91
C ALA A 73 -0.19 4.28 3.65
N GLY A 74 -0.91 3.50 2.82
CA GLY A 74 -0.49 2.17 2.38
C GLY A 74 0.83 2.19 1.61
N VAL A 75 0.98 3.13 0.65
CA VAL A 75 2.23 3.34 -0.08
C VAL A 75 3.36 3.71 0.87
N GLY A 76 3.13 4.63 1.81
CA GLY A 76 4.11 5.02 2.82
C GLY A 76 4.58 3.82 3.65
N PHE A 77 3.65 2.96 4.06
CA PHE A 77 3.97 1.74 4.80
C PHE A 77 4.76 0.73 3.95
N ALA A 78 4.41 0.54 2.67
CA ALA A 78 5.15 -0.33 1.76
C ALA A 78 6.60 0.17 1.55
N VAL A 79 6.79 1.48 1.37
CA VAL A 79 8.11 2.10 1.25
C VAL A 79 8.90 1.93 2.55
N PHE A 80 8.25 2.06 3.71
CA PHE A 80 8.88 1.85 5.00
C PHE A 80 9.36 0.41 5.19
N CYS A 81 8.55 -0.59 4.85
CA CYS A 81 8.95 -2.00 4.85
C CYS A 81 10.13 -2.26 3.90
N LEU A 82 10.10 -1.66 2.71
CA LEU A 82 11.20 -1.78 1.74
C LEU A 82 12.49 -1.14 2.27
N ALA A 83 12.40 0.02 2.92
CA ALA A 83 13.54 0.70 3.53
C ALA A 83 14.18 -0.14 4.64
N LEU A 84 13.38 -0.79 5.49
CA LEU A 84 13.88 -1.71 6.51
C LEU A 84 14.60 -2.92 5.88
N ALA A 85 14.03 -3.49 4.81
CA ALA A 85 14.66 -4.57 4.08
C ALA A 85 16.04 -4.16 3.49
N PHE A 86 16.15 -2.94 2.94
CA PHE A 86 17.42 -2.41 2.46
C PHE A 86 18.43 -2.17 3.59
N GLN A 87 17.99 -1.65 4.74
CA GLN A 87 18.88 -1.46 5.88
C GLN A 87 19.43 -2.77 6.42
N ASP A 88 18.63 -3.84 6.42
CA ASP A 88 19.07 -5.18 6.82
C ASP A 88 20.15 -5.73 5.87
N VAL A 89 19.97 -5.56 4.55
CA VAL A 89 21.01 -5.90 3.55
C VAL A 89 22.28 -5.09 3.76
N ARG A 90 22.16 -3.78 3.99
CA ARG A 90 23.30 -2.88 4.17
C ARG A 90 24.10 -3.21 5.45
N LYS A 91 23.43 -3.54 6.55
CA LYS A 91 24.08 -4.00 7.79
C LYS A 91 24.80 -5.34 7.61
N ARG A 92 24.27 -6.25 6.79
CA ARG A 92 24.94 -7.52 6.46
C ARG A 92 26.12 -7.37 5.50
N GLY A 93 26.11 -6.35 4.65
CA GLY A 93 27.20 -6.03 3.72
C GLY A 93 28.42 -5.40 4.40
N VAL A 94 28.23 -4.68 5.52
CA VAL A 94 29.33 -4.06 6.30
C VAL A 94 30.00 -5.04 7.28
N GLY A 95 29.37 -6.19 7.56
CA GLY A 95 29.90 -7.21 8.46
C GLY A 95 30.69 -8.35 7.78
N ARG A 96 31.06 -8.18 6.50
CA ARG A 96 31.99 -9.05 5.76
C ARG A 96 33.26 -8.28 5.46
#